data_AF-A0A9N7Y6N1-F1
#
_entry.id   AF-A0A9N7Y6N1-F1
#
_cell.length_a   1.000
_cell.length_b   1.000
_cell.length_c   1.000
_cell.angle_alpha   90.00
_cell.angle_beta   90.00
_cell.angle_gamma   90.00
#
_symmetry.space_group_name_H-M   'P 1'
#
loop_
_entity.id
_entity.type
_entity.pdbx_description
1 polymer ?
#
loop_
_entity_poly.entity_id
_entity_poly.type
_entity_poly.pdbx_seq_one_letter_code
_entity_poly.pdbx_strand_id
1 'polypeptide(L)'
;MDAQHRHRSLYKGTTPPWKETFRKRCVDRLKNSRSRLLDRYRQAGEGPQGGGSGASIIVQEVMEEEWSVLQSEARGLPFQLRPQGLTEMFSVMTEYDELAVLEEIQQELMSQEMSIIEEYERNLQFEEQFISSVVEGMDEKNIICPICHTNNLNINSHFISCSCGLYINTKTRDITPDVLRHLLESRVSEHTEDCLHNPVFFVAPNIDSSPNLMISCQGCDYLSIVLLNLHHNERKKKKKKKKKKKKKKKKKKKRRRRRKRKRKRRRRKRRKMKKRKKCRRPATRAGGRHHQ
;
A
#
# COMPACT_ATOMS: atom_id res chain seq x y z
N MET A 1 -50.74 -20.23 -0.83
CA MET A 1 -51.37 -21.51 -1.24
C MET A 1 -51.27 -21.64 -2.74
N ASP A 2 -50.45 -22.58 -3.20
CA ASP A 2 -49.90 -22.69 -4.55
C ASP A 2 -50.96 -22.96 -5.64
N ALA A 3 -50.82 -22.33 -6.82
CA ALA A 3 -51.79 -22.45 -7.92
C ALA A 3 -51.91 -23.91 -8.44
N GLN A 4 -50.81 -24.66 -8.37
CA GLN A 4 -50.80 -26.11 -8.66
C GLN A 4 -51.65 -26.93 -7.70
N HIS A 5 -51.78 -26.50 -6.44
CA HIS A 5 -52.60 -27.18 -5.45
C HIS A 5 -54.10 -27.05 -5.76
N ARG A 6 -54.52 -25.87 -6.24
CA ARG A 6 -55.91 -25.61 -6.68
C ARG A 6 -56.30 -26.41 -7.93
N HIS A 7 -55.39 -26.52 -8.90
CA HIS A 7 -55.63 -27.29 -10.11
C HIS A 7 -55.71 -28.80 -9.82
N ARG A 8 -54.89 -29.32 -8.90
CA ARG A 8 -54.93 -30.73 -8.47
C ARG A 8 -56.20 -31.10 -7.72
N SER A 9 -56.75 -30.21 -6.91
CA SER A 9 -57.99 -30.46 -6.15
C SER A 9 -59.26 -30.53 -7.00
N LEU A 10 -59.24 -29.99 -8.23
CA LEU A 10 -60.40 -30.00 -9.13
C LEU A 10 -60.58 -31.34 -9.87
N TYR A 11 -59.49 -32.08 -10.11
CA TYR A 11 -59.51 -33.31 -10.94
C TYR A 11 -59.07 -34.58 -10.20
N LYS A 12 -58.39 -34.46 -9.06
CA LYS A 12 -58.04 -35.60 -8.21
C LYS A 12 -58.78 -35.44 -6.90
N GLY A 13 -59.78 -36.30 -6.67
CA GLY A 13 -60.40 -36.42 -5.35
C GLY A 13 -59.31 -36.59 -4.29
N THR A 14 -59.35 -35.78 -3.24
CA THR A 14 -58.44 -35.92 -2.10
C THR A 14 -58.48 -37.37 -1.66
N THR A 15 -57.32 -38.04 -1.66
CA THR A 15 -57.25 -39.42 -1.19
C THR A 15 -57.89 -39.43 0.20
N PRO A 16 -58.96 -40.23 0.44
CA PRO A 16 -59.61 -40.24 1.74
C PRO A 16 -58.57 -40.38 2.85
N PRO A 17 -58.62 -39.58 3.92
CA PRO A 17 -57.54 -39.47 4.91
C PRO A 17 -57.08 -40.84 5.42
N TRP A 18 -58.03 -41.78 5.54
CA TRP A 18 -57.77 -43.15 5.96
C TRP A 18 -56.80 -43.92 5.05
N LYS A 19 -56.84 -43.71 3.73
CA LYS A 19 -55.95 -44.39 2.76
C LYS A 19 -54.50 -43.90 2.88
N GLU A 20 -54.29 -42.63 3.18
CA GLU A 20 -52.94 -42.10 3.43
C GLU A 20 -52.41 -42.58 4.78
N THR A 21 -53.23 -42.58 5.84
CA THR A 21 -52.84 -43.20 7.11
C THR A 21 -52.58 -44.71 6.96
N PHE A 22 -53.34 -45.42 6.13
CA PHE A 22 -53.11 -46.84 5.86
C PHE A 22 -51.78 -47.05 5.13
N ARG A 23 -51.49 -46.26 4.09
CA ARG A 23 -50.20 -46.31 3.38
C ARG A 23 -49.02 -46.04 4.32
N LYS A 24 -49.10 -44.99 5.15
CA LYS A 24 -48.07 -44.69 6.16
C LYS A 24 -47.88 -45.85 7.13
N ARG A 25 -48.97 -46.35 7.74
CA ARG A 25 -48.92 -47.49 8.68
C ARG A 25 -48.37 -48.77 8.03
N CYS A 26 -48.67 -49.02 6.76
CA CYS A 26 -48.14 -50.19 6.03
C CYS A 26 -46.63 -50.07 5.82
N VAL A 27 -46.16 -48.91 5.35
CA VAL A 27 -44.72 -48.63 5.18
C VAL A 27 -43.99 -48.70 6.52
N ASP A 28 -44.54 -48.12 7.58
CA ASP A 28 -43.94 -48.17 8.92
C ASP A 28 -43.89 -49.60 9.45
N ARG A 29 -44.93 -50.40 9.24
CA ARG A 29 -44.95 -51.82 9.61
C ARG A 29 -43.88 -52.61 8.85
N LEU A 30 -43.68 -52.32 7.56
CA LEU A 30 -42.64 -52.95 6.74
C LEU A 30 -41.24 -52.57 7.21
N LYS A 31 -41.00 -51.28 7.48
CA LYS A 31 -39.72 -50.76 8.02
C LYS A 31 -39.39 -51.39 9.38
N ASN A 32 -40.38 -51.45 10.27
CA ASN A 32 -40.22 -52.07 11.59
C ASN A 32 -40.01 -53.60 11.50
N SER A 33 -40.64 -54.26 10.53
CA SER A 33 -40.37 -55.68 10.27
C SER A 33 -38.94 -55.91 9.78
N ARG A 34 -38.46 -55.04 8.87
CA ARG A 34 -37.09 -55.09 8.36
C ARG A 34 -36.06 -54.80 9.45
N SER A 35 -36.27 -53.77 10.28
CA SER A 35 -35.36 -53.46 11.37
C SER A 35 -35.29 -54.61 12.38
N ARG A 36 -36.43 -55.18 12.78
CA ARG A 36 -36.48 -56.35 13.68
C ARG A 36 -35.82 -57.60 13.11
N LEU A 37 -35.83 -57.79 11.79
CA LEU A 37 -35.13 -58.88 11.13
C LEU A 37 -33.62 -58.66 11.17
N LEU A 38 -33.15 -57.46 10.81
CA LEU A 38 -31.74 -57.10 10.86
C LEU A 38 -31.19 -57.11 12.29
N ASP A 39 -31.98 -56.65 13.27
CA ASP A 39 -31.61 -56.71 14.68
C ASP A 39 -31.56 -58.15 15.18
N ARG A 40 -32.42 -59.05 14.68
CA ARG A 40 -32.28 -60.49 14.94
C ARG A 40 -31.02 -61.08 14.36
N TYR A 41 -30.62 -60.70 13.15
CA TYR A 41 -29.34 -61.15 12.59
C TYR A 41 -28.14 -60.61 13.36
N ARG A 42 -28.22 -59.36 13.83
CA ARG A 42 -27.18 -58.76 14.67
C ARG A 42 -27.11 -59.40 16.06
N GLN A 43 -28.26 -59.67 16.69
CA GLN A 43 -28.37 -60.27 18.02
C GLN A 43 -28.21 -61.79 18.02
N ALA A 44 -28.39 -62.48 16.88
CA ALA A 44 -28.06 -63.89 16.74
C ALA A 44 -26.55 -64.16 16.90
N GLY A 45 -25.71 -63.12 16.86
CA GLY A 45 -24.30 -63.14 17.25
C GLY A 45 -24.03 -62.82 18.73
N GLU A 46 -25.04 -62.46 19.53
CA GLU A 46 -24.91 -62.08 20.94
C GLU A 46 -25.80 -62.98 21.82
N GLY A 47 -25.38 -64.24 21.96
CA GLY A 47 -25.84 -65.08 23.08
C GLY A 47 -25.26 -64.55 24.39
N PRO A 48 -25.98 -64.66 25.53
CA PRO A 48 -25.62 -64.00 26.77
C PRO A 48 -24.54 -64.76 27.54
N GLN A 49 -23.32 -64.87 26.98
CA GLN A 49 -22.09 -65.12 27.73
C GLN A 49 -20.88 -64.55 26.96
N GLY A 50 -20.40 -63.40 27.42
CA GLY A 50 -19.00 -62.98 27.43
C GLY A 50 -18.19 -62.99 26.12
N GLY A 51 -17.92 -61.79 25.59
CA GLY A 51 -16.71 -61.51 24.81
C GLY A 51 -16.95 -61.33 23.32
N GLY A 52 -17.16 -60.08 22.90
CA GLY A 52 -17.32 -59.65 21.50
C GLY A 52 -16.05 -59.78 20.64
N SER A 53 -15.48 -60.98 20.55
CA SER A 53 -14.34 -61.29 19.68
C SER A 53 -14.57 -62.50 18.77
N GLY A 54 -15.54 -63.38 19.07
CA GLY A 54 -15.75 -64.61 18.31
C GLY A 54 -16.36 -64.43 16.91
N ALA A 55 -17.29 -63.50 16.71
CA ALA A 55 -17.94 -63.32 15.40
C ALA A 55 -17.00 -62.74 14.33
N SER A 56 -16.08 -61.86 14.72
CA SER A 56 -15.00 -61.38 13.83
C SER A 56 -14.01 -62.49 13.51
N ILE A 57 -13.75 -63.40 14.47
CA ILE A 57 -12.85 -64.55 14.28
C ILE A 57 -13.48 -65.58 13.36
N ILE A 58 -14.76 -65.93 13.52
CA ILE A 58 -15.45 -66.92 12.66
C ILE A 58 -15.60 -66.39 11.23
N VAL A 59 -15.95 -65.12 11.05
CA VAL A 59 -16.00 -64.51 9.70
C VAL A 59 -14.62 -64.50 9.07
N GLN A 60 -13.57 -64.18 9.83
CA GLN A 60 -12.21 -64.19 9.33
C GLN A 60 -11.72 -65.63 9.03
N GLU A 61 -12.05 -66.61 9.85
CA GLU A 61 -11.73 -68.02 9.66
C GLU A 61 -12.43 -68.58 8.42
N VAL A 62 -13.73 -68.30 8.23
CA VAL A 62 -14.48 -68.68 7.02
C VAL A 62 -13.92 -67.96 5.78
N MET A 63 -13.52 -66.69 5.90
CA MET A 63 -12.88 -65.98 4.79
C MET A 63 -11.52 -66.56 4.44
N GLU A 64 -10.70 -66.93 5.42
CA GLU A 64 -9.39 -67.55 5.22
C GLU A 64 -9.51 -68.98 4.68
N GLU A 65 -10.55 -69.71 5.08
CA GLU A 65 -10.87 -71.04 4.61
C GLU A 65 -11.37 -71.01 3.15
N GLU A 66 -12.33 -70.14 2.82
CA GLU A 66 -12.81 -69.93 1.45
C GLU A 66 -11.69 -69.38 0.54
N TRP A 67 -10.84 -68.47 1.05
CA TRP A 67 -9.67 -67.97 0.34
C TRP A 67 -8.64 -69.07 0.06
N SER A 68 -8.47 -70.01 0.98
CA SER A 68 -7.58 -71.17 0.81
C SER A 68 -8.14 -72.18 -0.19
N VAL A 69 -9.45 -72.40 -0.21
CA VAL A 69 -10.14 -73.24 -1.21
C VAL A 69 -9.95 -72.66 -2.62
N LEU A 70 -10.18 -71.35 -2.80
CA LEU A 70 -9.96 -70.66 -4.09
C LEU A 70 -8.50 -70.78 -4.58
N GLN A 71 -7.52 -70.63 -3.67
CA GLN A 71 -6.11 -70.85 -4.02
C GLN A 71 -5.78 -72.30 -4.36
N SER A 72 -6.47 -73.27 -3.74
CA SER A 72 -6.27 -74.69 -4.01
C SER A 72 -6.89 -75.13 -5.33
N GLU A 73 -8.05 -74.58 -5.71
CA GLU A 73 -8.69 -74.79 -7.01
C GLU A 73 -7.83 -74.21 -8.15
N ALA A 74 -7.19 -73.05 -7.91
CA ALA A 74 -6.20 -72.49 -8.83
C ALA A 74 -4.94 -73.40 -9.00
N ARG A 75 -4.66 -74.29 -8.04
CA ARG A 75 -3.56 -75.29 -8.12
C ARG A 75 -3.97 -76.65 -8.70
N GLY A 76 -5.27 -76.92 -8.86
CA GLY A 76 -5.82 -78.22 -9.31
C GLY A 76 -5.94 -78.41 -10.82
N LEU A 77 -5.55 -77.42 -11.64
CA LEU A 77 -5.58 -77.51 -13.10
C LEU A 77 -4.46 -78.42 -13.67
N PRO A 78 -4.69 -79.12 -14.80
CA PRO A 78 -3.72 -80.05 -15.37
C PRO A 78 -2.36 -79.40 -15.63
N PHE A 79 -1.26 -80.15 -15.44
CA PHE A 79 0.13 -79.67 -15.51
C PHE A 79 0.53 -78.91 -16.81
N GLN A 80 -0.21 -79.09 -17.91
CA GLN A 80 0.00 -78.37 -19.19
C GLN A 80 -0.68 -76.99 -19.25
N LEU A 81 -1.61 -76.73 -18.34
CA LEU A 81 -2.26 -75.44 -18.07
C LEU A 81 -1.78 -74.88 -16.73
N ARG A 82 -0.57 -75.25 -16.27
CA ARG A 82 0.00 -74.66 -15.07
C ARG A 82 0.26 -73.19 -15.36
N PRO A 83 -0.44 -72.25 -14.71
CA PRO A 83 -0.32 -70.84 -15.04
C PRO A 83 0.94 -70.21 -14.44
N GLN A 84 1.84 -70.97 -13.82
CA GLN A 84 2.88 -70.36 -13.00
C GLN A 84 3.80 -69.42 -13.79
N GLY A 85 4.03 -69.66 -15.09
CA GLY A 85 4.70 -68.70 -15.97
C GLY A 85 3.74 -67.79 -16.77
N LEU A 86 2.50 -68.22 -17.03
CA LEU A 86 1.55 -67.50 -17.91
C LEU A 86 0.58 -66.59 -17.14
N THR A 87 0.18 -66.96 -15.93
CA THR A 87 -0.40 -66.09 -14.90
C THR A 87 0.65 -65.21 -14.23
N GLU A 88 1.91 -65.62 -14.06
CA GLU A 88 2.94 -64.62 -13.71
C GLU A 88 3.13 -63.65 -14.87
N MET A 89 3.27 -64.09 -16.13
CA MET A 89 3.32 -63.16 -17.27
C MET A 89 2.06 -62.31 -17.43
N PHE A 90 0.86 -62.85 -17.20
CA PHE A 90 -0.40 -62.11 -17.29
C PHE A 90 -0.60 -61.17 -16.10
N SER A 91 -0.24 -61.58 -14.88
CA SER A 91 -0.23 -60.75 -13.66
C SER A 91 0.82 -59.65 -13.75
N VAL A 92 2.00 -59.96 -14.28
CA VAL A 92 3.06 -58.99 -14.55
C VAL A 92 2.62 -58.05 -15.67
N MET A 93 2.02 -58.54 -16.77
CA MET A 93 1.46 -57.67 -17.81
C MET A 93 0.32 -56.79 -17.29
N THR A 94 -0.56 -57.29 -16.42
CA THR A 94 -1.62 -56.47 -15.79
C THR A 94 -1.03 -55.47 -14.79
N GLU A 95 0.02 -55.82 -14.06
CA GLU A 95 0.76 -54.87 -13.21
C GLU A 95 1.45 -53.79 -14.05
N TYR A 96 2.03 -54.13 -15.20
CA TYR A 96 2.57 -53.15 -16.15
C TYR A 96 1.49 -52.24 -16.74
N ASP A 97 0.29 -52.76 -17.02
CA ASP A 97 -0.86 -52.00 -17.48
C ASP A 97 -1.38 -51.04 -16.39
N GLU A 98 -1.50 -51.52 -15.14
CA GLU A 98 -1.86 -50.69 -13.98
C GLU A 98 -0.81 -49.61 -13.69
N LEU A 99 0.48 -49.93 -13.81
CA LEU A 99 1.56 -48.96 -13.66
C LEU A 99 1.52 -47.90 -14.78
N ALA A 100 1.20 -48.28 -16.01
CA ALA A 100 1.05 -47.34 -17.12
C ALA A 100 -0.14 -46.38 -16.90
N VAL A 101 -1.26 -46.89 -16.38
CA VAL A 101 -2.42 -46.04 -16.01
C VAL A 101 -2.06 -45.08 -14.88
N LEU A 102 -1.32 -45.54 -13.86
CA LEU A 102 -0.86 -44.66 -12.78
C LEU A 102 0.12 -43.59 -13.27
N GLU A 103 1.02 -43.93 -14.19
CA GLU A 103 1.93 -42.99 -14.83
C GLU A 103 1.17 -41.96 -15.67
N GLU A 104 0.14 -42.38 -16.42
CA GLU A 104 -0.75 -41.48 -17.16
C GLU A 104 -1.49 -40.52 -16.24
N ILE A 105 -2.05 -41.02 -15.13
CA ILE A 105 -2.74 -40.18 -14.12
C ILE A 105 -1.76 -39.18 -13.49
N GLN A 106 -0.55 -39.61 -13.15
CA GLN A 106 0.49 -38.71 -12.61
C GLN A 106 0.87 -37.63 -13.62
N GLN A 107 1.03 -38.00 -14.89
CA GLN A 107 1.35 -37.06 -15.95
C GLN A 107 0.20 -36.07 -16.19
N GLU A 108 -1.04 -36.53 -16.13
CA GLU A 108 -2.22 -35.67 -16.21
C GLU A 108 -2.25 -34.67 -15.05
N LEU A 109 -2.07 -35.13 -13.81
CA LEU A 109 -2.04 -34.27 -12.62
C LEU A 109 -0.93 -33.22 -12.71
N MET A 110 0.29 -33.61 -13.10
CA MET A 110 1.38 -32.66 -13.31
C MET A 110 1.05 -31.64 -14.41
N SER A 111 0.39 -32.07 -15.49
CA SER A 111 -0.02 -31.16 -16.57
C SER A 111 -1.10 -30.18 -16.11
N GLN A 112 -2.03 -30.61 -15.26
CA GLN A 112 -3.06 -29.76 -14.68
C GLN A 112 -2.45 -28.73 -13.73
N GLU A 113 -1.52 -29.13 -12.86
CA GLU A 113 -0.80 -28.21 -11.99
C GLU A 113 -0.03 -27.15 -12.79
N MET A 114 0.69 -27.56 -13.83
CA MET A 114 1.42 -26.63 -14.71
C MET A 114 0.48 -25.66 -15.41
N SER A 115 -0.64 -26.15 -15.95
CA SER A 115 -1.66 -25.32 -16.61
C SER A 115 -2.25 -24.27 -15.65
N ILE A 116 -2.52 -24.64 -14.39
CA ILE A 116 -3.02 -23.71 -13.36
C ILE A 116 -1.98 -22.62 -13.08
N ILE A 117 -0.70 -23.00 -12.94
CA ILE A 117 0.39 -22.04 -12.72
C ILE A 117 0.51 -21.08 -13.92
N GLU A 118 0.50 -21.60 -15.14
CA GLU A 118 0.59 -20.81 -16.36
C GLU A 118 -0.61 -19.84 -16.55
N GLU A 119 -1.82 -20.25 -16.15
CA GLU A 119 -2.98 -19.35 -16.13
C GLU A 119 -2.81 -18.24 -15.09
N TYR A 120 -2.34 -18.58 -13.89
CA TYR A 120 -2.10 -17.62 -12.83
C TYR A 120 -1.02 -16.60 -13.21
N GLU A 121 0.09 -17.05 -13.80
CA GLU A 121 1.16 -16.17 -14.29
C GLU A 121 0.66 -15.25 -15.40
N ARG A 122 -0.15 -15.76 -16.33
CA ARG A 122 -0.79 -14.91 -17.35
C ARG A 122 -1.71 -13.87 -16.72
N ASN A 123 -2.54 -14.25 -15.75
CA ASN A 123 -3.42 -13.31 -15.05
C ASN A 123 -2.63 -12.22 -14.32
N LEU A 124 -1.53 -12.58 -13.63
CA LEU A 124 -0.63 -11.61 -13.01
C LEU A 124 -0.04 -10.64 -14.04
N GLN A 125 0.41 -11.13 -15.19
CA GLN A 125 0.92 -10.28 -16.27
C GLN A 125 -0.17 -9.32 -16.79
N PHE A 126 -1.42 -9.78 -16.94
CA PHE A 126 -2.53 -8.92 -17.33
C PHE A 126 -2.84 -7.85 -16.28
N GLU A 127 -2.82 -8.21 -14.99
CA GLU A 127 -3.01 -7.25 -13.89
C GLU A 127 -1.89 -6.21 -13.87
N GLU A 128 -0.64 -6.63 -14.02
CA GLU A 128 0.52 -5.74 -14.09
C GLU A 128 0.42 -4.79 -15.30
N GLN A 129 0.06 -5.31 -16.47
CA GLN A 129 -0.15 -4.51 -17.68
C GLN A 129 -1.31 -3.51 -17.51
N PHE A 130 -2.39 -3.94 -16.86
CA PHE A 130 -3.52 -3.07 -16.56
C PHE A 130 -3.11 -1.94 -15.62
N ILE A 131 -2.43 -2.24 -14.51
CA ILE A 131 -1.93 -1.25 -13.56
C ILE A 131 -0.97 -0.29 -14.28
N SER A 132 -0.03 -0.81 -15.07
CA SER A 132 0.93 -0.01 -15.84
C SER A 132 0.22 0.94 -16.80
N SER A 133 -0.78 0.46 -17.54
CA SER A 133 -1.58 1.26 -18.47
C SER A 133 -2.38 2.36 -17.75
N VAL A 134 -2.94 2.06 -16.58
CA VAL A 134 -3.65 3.05 -15.76
C VAL A 134 -2.68 4.12 -15.27
N VAL A 135 -1.48 3.74 -14.83
CA VAL A 135 -0.43 4.67 -14.38
C VAL A 135 0.07 5.54 -15.52
N GLU A 136 0.30 4.99 -16.71
CA GLU A 136 0.69 5.75 -17.91
C GLU A 136 -0.37 6.79 -18.32
N GLY A 137 -1.65 6.48 -18.10
CA GLY A 137 -2.76 7.41 -18.34
C GLY A 137 -2.89 8.53 -17.29
N MET A 138 -2.16 8.47 -16.18
CA MET A 138 -2.17 9.54 -15.18
C MET A 138 -1.17 10.64 -15.54
N ASP A 139 -1.67 11.87 -15.66
CA ASP A 139 -0.82 13.05 -15.86
C ASP A 139 0.28 13.14 -14.78
N GLU A 140 1.53 13.06 -15.21
CA GLU A 140 2.74 13.10 -14.36
C GLU A 140 2.85 14.36 -13.49
N LYS A 141 2.02 15.38 -13.70
CA LYS A 141 2.10 16.69 -13.04
C LYS A 141 1.10 16.87 -11.90
N ASN A 142 0.14 15.95 -11.76
CA ASN A 142 -0.85 16.03 -10.71
C ASN A 142 -0.29 15.46 -9.40
N ILE A 143 -0.51 16.18 -8.29
CA ILE A 143 -0.11 15.74 -6.95
C ILE A 143 -1.39 15.51 -6.16
N ILE A 144 -1.61 14.27 -5.70
CA ILE A 144 -2.75 13.92 -4.86
C ILE A 144 -2.59 14.63 -3.51
N CYS A 145 -3.69 15.19 -3.01
CA CYS A 145 -3.69 15.91 -1.75
C CYS A 145 -3.36 14.97 -0.58
N PRO A 146 -2.30 15.26 0.19
CA PRO A 146 -1.85 14.38 1.27
C PRO A 146 -2.75 14.42 2.51
N ILE A 147 -3.78 15.27 2.53
CA ILE A 147 -4.74 15.39 3.66
C ILE A 147 -6.00 14.58 3.38
N CYS A 148 -6.52 14.66 2.16
CA CYS A 148 -7.80 14.03 1.81
C CYS A 148 -7.66 12.78 0.93
N HIS A 149 -6.46 12.50 0.39
CA HIS A 149 -6.12 11.35 -0.44
C HIS A 149 -7.04 11.12 -1.66
N THR A 150 -7.87 12.10 -2.02
CA THR A 150 -8.99 11.95 -2.96
C THR A 150 -8.92 12.93 -4.12
N ASN A 151 -8.41 14.14 -3.88
CA ASN A 151 -8.41 15.22 -4.85
C ASN A 151 -6.98 15.66 -5.20
N ASN A 152 -6.78 16.13 -6.43
CA ASN A 152 -5.51 16.72 -6.86
C ASN A 152 -5.33 18.13 -6.28
N LEU A 153 -4.10 18.45 -5.91
CA LEU A 153 -3.71 19.79 -5.48
C LEU A 153 -3.69 20.75 -6.67
N ASN A 154 -4.33 21.90 -6.53
CA ASN A 154 -4.17 23.03 -7.43
C ASN A 154 -2.99 23.88 -6.94
N ILE A 155 -1.89 23.81 -7.68
CA ILE A 155 -0.60 24.43 -7.34
C ILE A 155 -0.36 25.61 -8.29
N ASN A 156 -0.46 26.81 -7.74
CA ASN A 156 -0.09 28.05 -8.42
C ASN A 156 1.19 28.64 -7.80
N SER A 157 1.84 29.58 -8.49
CA SER A 157 3.04 30.28 -7.99
C SER A 157 2.82 31.06 -6.68
N HIS A 158 1.58 31.17 -6.20
CA HIS A 158 1.21 31.99 -5.04
C HIS A 158 0.45 31.24 -3.97
N PHE A 159 -0.17 30.11 -4.30
CA PHE A 159 -0.92 29.30 -3.35
C PHE A 159 -1.04 27.86 -3.82
N ILE A 160 -1.22 26.98 -2.85
CA ILE A 160 -1.58 25.56 -3.04
C ILE A 160 -2.96 25.39 -2.42
N SER A 161 -3.89 24.78 -3.15
CA SER A 161 -5.26 24.57 -2.66
C SER A 161 -5.82 23.21 -3.04
N CYS A 162 -6.79 22.74 -2.26
CA CYS A 162 -7.56 21.54 -2.53
C CYS A 162 -9.04 21.76 -2.19
N SER A 163 -9.93 21.04 -2.88
CA SER A 163 -11.37 21.02 -2.59
C SER A 163 -11.73 20.55 -1.18
N CYS A 164 -10.84 19.83 -0.49
CA CYS A 164 -11.02 19.44 0.92
C CYS A 164 -10.84 20.59 1.93
N GLY A 165 -10.52 21.81 1.47
CA GLY A 165 -10.32 22.99 2.32
C GLY A 165 -8.85 23.28 2.66
N LEU A 166 -7.90 22.48 2.15
CA LEU A 166 -6.48 22.81 2.22
C LEU A 166 -6.20 24.11 1.46
N TYR A 167 -5.59 25.09 2.12
CA TYR A 167 -5.11 26.31 1.49
C TYR A 167 -3.80 26.79 2.11
N ILE A 168 -2.73 26.82 1.33
CA ILE A 168 -1.40 27.26 1.76
C ILE A 168 -0.96 28.40 0.87
N ASN A 169 -0.74 29.57 1.47
CA ASN A 169 -0.25 30.74 0.76
C ASN A 169 1.29 30.68 0.66
N THR A 170 1.79 30.61 -0.58
CA THR A 170 3.21 30.45 -0.91
C THR A 170 3.83 31.73 -1.50
N LYS A 171 3.16 32.89 -1.47
CA LYS A 171 3.62 34.17 -2.08
C LYS A 171 5.09 34.60 -1.80
N THR A 172 5.76 34.02 -0.82
CA THR A 172 7.15 34.34 -0.47
C THR A 172 8.18 33.32 -0.99
N ARG A 173 7.73 32.20 -1.56
CA ARG A 173 8.53 31.13 -2.15
C ARG A 173 7.86 30.66 -3.44
N ASP A 174 8.56 30.77 -4.55
CA ASP A 174 8.10 30.15 -5.80
C ASP A 174 8.22 28.64 -5.63
N ILE A 175 7.11 27.98 -5.31
CA ILE A 175 7.02 26.52 -5.16
C ILE A 175 6.41 25.99 -6.45
N THR A 176 7.22 25.25 -7.20
CA THR A 176 6.73 24.49 -8.36
C THR A 176 6.14 23.16 -7.88
N PRO A 177 5.28 22.51 -8.69
CA PRO A 177 4.78 21.17 -8.40
C PRO A 177 5.91 20.18 -8.12
N ASP A 178 6.99 20.20 -8.91
CA ASP A 178 8.11 19.25 -8.76
C ASP A 178 8.83 19.40 -7.41
N VAL A 179 9.03 20.65 -6.95
CA VAL A 179 9.63 20.92 -5.64
C VAL A 179 8.71 20.43 -4.53
N LEU A 180 7.39 20.60 -4.67
CA LEU A 180 6.45 20.08 -3.69
C LEU A 180 6.45 18.54 -3.66
N ARG A 181 6.49 17.89 -4.83
CA ARG A 181 6.58 16.43 -4.95
C ARG A 181 7.82 15.91 -4.24
N HIS A 182 8.99 16.43 -4.58
CA HIS A 182 10.25 16.02 -3.95
C HIS A 182 10.23 16.26 -2.44
N LEU A 183 9.62 17.35 -1.96
CA LEU A 183 9.52 17.62 -0.52
C LEU A 183 8.60 16.62 0.20
N LEU A 184 7.49 16.21 -0.44
CA LEU A 184 6.59 15.20 0.11
C LEU A 184 7.28 13.84 0.12
N GLU A 185 7.82 13.43 -1.03
CA GLU A 185 8.51 12.15 -1.24
C GLU A 185 9.68 12.00 -0.27
N SER A 186 10.59 12.98 -0.20
CA SER A 186 11.74 12.92 0.71
C SER A 186 11.34 12.75 2.18
N ARG A 187 10.21 13.33 2.62
CA ARG A 187 9.76 13.21 4.02
C ARG A 187 9.06 11.91 4.31
N VAL A 188 8.34 11.37 3.33
CA VAL A 188 7.72 10.04 3.45
C VAL A 188 8.80 8.98 3.40
N SER A 189 9.75 9.06 2.47
CA SER A 189 10.87 8.12 2.34
C SER A 189 11.72 8.07 3.61
N GLU A 190 12.09 9.23 4.17
CA GLU A 190 12.84 9.33 5.44
C GLU A 190 12.08 8.64 6.59
N HIS A 191 10.75 8.69 6.60
CA HIS A 191 9.94 8.02 7.61
C HIS A 191 9.83 6.50 7.35
N THR A 192 9.65 6.08 6.09
CA THR A 192 9.43 4.67 5.73
C THR A 192 10.64 3.78 5.94
N GLU A 193 11.85 4.36 5.99
CA GLU A 193 13.08 3.62 6.32
C GLU A 193 13.04 3.06 7.75
N ASP A 194 12.47 3.81 8.69
CA ASP A 194 12.46 3.47 10.12
C ASP A 194 11.10 2.99 10.65
N CYS A 195 10.02 3.13 9.87
CA CYS A 195 8.66 2.82 10.34
C CYS A 195 7.69 2.39 9.22
N LEU A 196 6.94 1.32 9.48
CA LEU A 196 5.90 0.77 8.58
C LEU A 196 4.52 1.43 8.74
N HIS A 197 4.34 2.32 9.73
CA HIS A 197 3.06 3.00 9.93
C HIS A 197 2.86 4.10 8.88
N ASN A 198 1.62 4.36 8.46
CA ASN A 198 1.38 5.43 7.49
C ASN A 198 1.41 6.80 8.19
N PRO A 199 2.28 7.74 7.78
CA PRO A 199 2.32 9.05 8.38
C PRO A 199 1.11 9.90 7.97
N VAL A 200 0.64 10.75 8.87
CA VAL A 200 -0.51 11.64 8.67
C VAL A 200 -0.03 13.05 8.40
N PHE A 201 -0.57 13.68 7.35
CA PHE A 201 -0.31 15.08 7.06
C PHE A 201 -1.37 15.97 7.67
N PHE A 202 -0.94 17.09 8.24
CA PHE A 202 -1.83 18.08 8.82
C PHE A 202 -1.31 19.49 8.60
N VAL A 203 -2.23 20.45 8.75
CA VAL A 203 -1.91 21.87 8.65
C VAL A 203 -1.90 22.48 10.03
N ALA A 204 -0.74 22.99 10.44
CA ALA A 204 -0.64 23.75 11.68
C ALA A 204 -1.08 25.21 11.44
N PRO A 205 -2.19 25.68 12.06
CA PRO A 205 -2.56 27.08 12.01
C PRO A 205 -1.54 27.90 12.80
N ASN A 206 -1.06 29.00 12.21
CA ASN A 206 -0.21 29.95 12.92
C ASN A 206 -0.98 31.27 13.03
N ILE A 207 -1.11 31.77 14.26
CA ILE A 207 -1.89 32.97 14.60
C ILE A 207 -1.39 34.22 13.84
N ASP A 208 -0.11 34.23 13.40
CA ASP A 208 0.52 35.37 12.73
C ASP A 208 1.13 35.05 11.34
N SER A 209 1.04 33.80 10.87
CA SER A 209 1.61 33.39 9.57
C SER A 209 0.70 32.49 8.77
N SER A 210 0.96 32.38 7.46
CA SER A 210 0.28 31.39 6.64
C SER A 210 0.53 29.97 7.17
N PRO A 211 -0.45 29.07 7.00
CA PRO A 211 -0.39 27.70 7.49
C PRO A 211 0.87 26.96 7.02
N ASN A 212 1.41 26.08 7.87
CA ASN A 212 2.51 25.17 7.52
C ASN A 212 1.94 23.76 7.31
N LEU A 213 2.41 23.08 6.27
CA LEU A 213 2.13 21.67 6.05
C LEU A 213 3.16 20.84 6.84
N MET A 214 2.67 19.93 7.67
CA MET A 214 3.46 19.08 8.53
C MET A 214 3.07 17.61 8.34
N ILE A 215 3.98 16.72 8.70
CA ILE A 215 3.81 15.27 8.67
C ILE A 215 4.12 14.72 10.07
N SER A 216 3.26 13.84 10.59
CA SER A 216 3.47 13.16 11.87
C SER A 216 3.11 11.68 11.79
N CYS A 217 3.83 10.83 12.52
CA CYS A 217 3.50 9.42 12.68
C CYS A 217 3.15 9.10 14.13
N GLN A 218 2.07 8.34 14.33
CA GLN A 218 1.64 7.87 15.66
C GLN A 218 2.45 6.66 16.16
N GLY A 219 3.15 5.96 15.26
CA GLY A 219 3.90 4.74 15.59
C GLY A 219 5.35 4.97 16.03
N CYS A 220 5.99 6.07 15.60
CA CYS A 220 7.41 6.34 15.87
C CYS A 220 7.69 7.79 16.33
N ASP A 221 6.66 8.56 16.69
CA ASP A 221 6.74 9.97 17.07
C ASP A 221 7.46 10.88 16.06
N TYR A 222 7.64 10.43 14.81
CA TYR A 222 8.24 11.22 13.74
C TYR A 222 7.38 12.46 13.49
N LEU A 223 8.01 13.63 13.47
CA LEU A 223 7.37 14.91 13.20
C LEU A 223 8.30 15.76 12.35
N SER A 224 7.83 16.18 11.18
CA SER A 224 8.62 17.01 10.28
C SER A 224 7.79 18.10 9.60
N ILE A 225 8.47 19.16 9.18
CA ILE A 225 7.84 20.28 8.47
C ILE A 225 8.12 20.13 6.98
N VAL A 226 7.06 19.98 6.19
CA VAL A 226 7.12 19.84 4.74
C VAL A 226 7.26 21.22 4.08
N LEU A 227 6.40 22.17 4.48
CA LEU A 227 6.40 23.54 3.95
C LEU A 227 6.47 24.59 5.06
N LEU A 228 7.54 25.39 5.04
CA LEU A 228 7.76 26.53 5.94
C LEU A 228 7.44 27.87 5.27
N ASN A 229 6.47 28.60 5.81
CA ASN A 229 6.18 29.97 5.38
C ASN A 229 7.04 31.00 6.13
N LEU A 230 8.23 31.32 5.59
CA LEU A 230 9.19 32.25 6.21
C LEU A 230 8.85 33.74 5.97
N HIS A 231 7.77 34.26 6.56
CA HIS A 231 7.51 35.71 6.59
C HIS A 231 8.56 36.52 7.40
N HIS A 232 9.48 35.87 8.11
CA HIS A 232 10.44 36.52 9.01
C HIS A 232 11.70 37.07 8.30
N ASN A 233 12.15 36.48 7.19
CA ASN A 233 13.45 36.80 6.58
C ASN A 233 13.42 38.09 5.74
N GLU A 234 12.31 38.31 5.05
CA GLU A 234 11.93 39.55 4.33
C GLU A 234 12.06 40.82 5.20
N ARG A 235 11.46 40.78 6.40
CA ARG A 235 11.50 41.90 7.37
C ARG A 235 12.92 42.15 7.89
N LYS A 236 13.71 41.09 8.14
CA LYS A 236 15.15 41.19 8.54
C LYS A 236 16.01 41.80 7.42
N LYS A 237 15.84 41.36 6.16
CA LYS A 237 16.52 41.94 4.99
C LYS A 237 16.16 43.43 4.80
N LYS A 238 14.89 43.80 4.91
CA LYS A 238 14.42 45.20 4.85
C LYS A 238 15.02 46.06 5.99
N LYS A 239 15.05 45.56 7.23
CA LYS A 239 15.72 46.22 8.38
C LYS A 239 17.23 46.39 8.14
N LYS A 240 17.94 45.37 7.63
CA LYS A 240 19.38 45.42 7.30
C LYS A 240 19.68 46.44 6.19
N LYS A 241 18.86 46.49 5.13
CA LYS A 241 18.95 47.47 4.03
C LYS A 241 18.72 48.92 4.54
N LYS A 242 17.72 49.14 5.41
CA LYS A 242 17.46 50.44 6.05
C LYS A 242 18.64 50.89 6.93
N LYS A 243 19.24 49.99 7.73
CA LYS A 243 20.44 50.25 8.55
C LYS A 243 21.66 50.62 7.68
N LYS A 244 21.90 49.91 6.56
CA LYS A 244 22.97 50.20 5.59
C LYS A 244 22.80 51.58 4.93
N LYS A 245 21.57 51.94 4.51
CA LYS A 245 21.24 53.26 3.93
C LYS A 245 21.48 54.39 4.94
N LYS A 246 21.07 54.22 6.21
CA LYS A 246 21.32 55.19 7.30
C LYS A 246 22.82 55.39 7.56
N LYS A 247 23.62 54.30 7.59
CA LYS A 247 25.09 54.35 7.76
C LYS A 247 25.77 55.08 6.59
N LYS A 248 25.36 54.83 5.34
CA LYS A 248 25.88 55.53 4.13
C LYS A 248 25.56 57.03 4.17
N LYS A 249 24.34 57.42 4.57
CA LYS A 249 23.93 58.84 4.74
C LYS A 249 24.78 59.54 5.82
N LYS A 250 25.01 58.89 6.97
CA LYS A 250 25.87 59.41 8.06
C LYS A 250 27.33 59.60 7.60
N LYS A 251 27.90 58.63 6.86
CA LYS A 251 29.27 58.72 6.29
C LYS A 251 29.38 59.87 5.27
N LYS A 252 28.39 60.05 4.39
CA LYS A 252 28.34 61.16 3.42
C LYS A 252 28.26 62.52 4.13
N LYS A 253 27.43 62.65 5.18
CA LYS A 253 27.33 63.88 6.00
C LYS A 253 28.65 64.20 6.71
N LYS A 254 29.34 63.20 7.30
CA LYS A 254 30.65 63.36 7.95
C LYS A 254 31.73 63.80 6.94
N ARG A 255 31.78 63.20 5.75
CA ARG A 255 32.70 63.59 4.66
C ARG A 255 32.46 65.04 4.19
N ARG A 256 31.20 65.44 3.99
CA ARG A 256 30.83 66.84 3.64
C ARG A 256 31.29 67.84 4.72
N ARG A 257 31.05 67.55 6.01
CA ARG A 257 31.52 68.38 7.13
C ARG A 257 33.05 68.52 7.16
N ARG A 258 33.79 67.42 6.96
CA ARG A 258 35.27 67.44 6.87
C ARG A 258 35.76 68.30 5.70
N ARG A 259 35.17 68.18 4.51
CA ARG A 259 35.50 69.02 3.34
C ARG A 259 35.24 70.51 3.61
N LYS A 260 34.11 70.87 4.22
CA LYS A 260 33.80 72.25 4.64
C LYS A 260 34.84 72.79 5.63
N ARG A 261 35.24 72.01 6.65
CA ARG A 261 36.29 72.39 7.61
C ARG A 261 37.66 72.60 6.93
N LYS A 262 38.06 71.69 6.02
CA LYS A 262 39.31 71.85 5.24
C LYS A 262 39.30 73.12 4.38
N ARG A 263 38.19 73.41 3.68
CA ARG A 263 38.02 74.66 2.90
C ARG A 263 38.12 75.90 3.79
N LYS A 264 37.45 75.92 4.96
CA LYS A 264 37.56 77.02 5.94
C LYS A 264 39.00 77.23 6.42
N ARG A 265 39.73 76.15 6.76
CA ARG A 265 41.15 76.22 7.16
C ARG A 265 42.04 76.78 6.04
N ARG A 266 41.87 76.33 4.79
CA ARG A 266 42.60 76.86 3.62
C ARG A 266 42.33 78.36 3.41
N ARG A 267 41.07 78.81 3.52
CA ARG A 267 40.71 80.24 3.44
C ARG A 267 41.38 81.06 4.55
N ARG A 268 41.39 80.56 5.80
CA ARG A 268 42.09 81.22 6.92
C ARG A 268 43.60 81.33 6.68
N LYS A 269 44.27 80.26 6.21
CA LYS A 269 45.70 80.28 5.85
C LYS A 269 46.00 81.30 4.75
N ARG A 270 45.20 81.34 3.68
CA ARG A 270 45.33 82.35 2.61
C ARG A 270 45.19 83.79 3.13
N ARG A 271 44.21 84.06 4.01
CA ARG A 271 44.05 85.38 4.65
C ARG A 271 45.27 85.75 5.51
N LYS A 272 45.81 84.82 6.30
CA LYS A 272 47.04 85.04 7.09
C LYS A 272 48.26 85.35 6.21
N MET A 273 48.44 84.60 5.10
CA MET A 273 49.52 84.87 4.14
C MET A 273 49.38 86.23 3.47
N LYS A 274 48.16 86.63 3.06
CA LYS A 274 47.91 87.97 2.50
C LYS A 274 48.23 89.08 3.51
N LYS A 275 47.86 88.92 4.78
CA LYS A 275 48.24 89.87 5.86
C LYS A 275 49.76 89.95 6.02
N ARG A 276 50.46 88.81 6.09
CA ARG A 276 51.94 88.78 6.16
C ARG A 276 52.62 89.47 4.98
N LYS A 277 52.10 89.30 3.75
CA LYS A 277 52.61 90.02 2.56
C LYS A 277 52.35 91.53 2.64
N LYS A 278 51.22 91.97 3.20
CA LYS A 278 50.90 93.40 3.39
C LYS A 278 51.83 94.07 4.41
N CYS A 279 52.22 93.37 5.48
CA CYS A 279 53.16 93.87 6.50
C CYS A 279 54.64 93.85 6.06
N ARG A 280 54.99 93.18 4.94
CA ARG A 280 56.36 93.13 4.39
C ARG A 280 56.57 94.09 3.20
N ARG A 281 55.62 95.01 2.92
CA ARG A 281 55.90 96.09 1.98
C ARG A 281 56.85 97.09 2.66
N PRO A 282 58.05 97.33 2.11
CA PRO A 282 58.93 98.39 2.63
C PRO A 282 58.20 99.73 2.48
N ALA A 283 58.28 100.55 3.53
CA ALA A 283 57.90 101.95 3.43
C ALA A 283 58.88 102.62 2.46
N THR A 284 58.51 102.73 1.19
CA THR A 284 59.15 103.67 0.28
C THR A 284 58.86 105.06 0.83
N ARG A 285 59.86 105.61 1.52
CA ARG A 285 59.91 106.96 2.07
C ARG A 285 59.75 107.92 0.89
N ALA A 286 58.61 108.60 0.85
CA ALA A 286 58.39 109.77 0.03
C ALA A 286 58.90 111.00 0.81
N GLY A 287 59.49 111.93 0.08
CA GLY A 287 60.06 113.18 0.57
C GLY A 287 61.39 113.41 -0.16
N GLY A 288 61.53 114.26 -1.17
CA GLY A 288 60.75 115.43 -1.51
C GLY A 288 61.64 116.66 -1.34
N ARG A 289 62.01 117.26 -2.49
CA ARG A 289 62.33 118.67 -2.74
C ARG A 289 63.55 119.35 -2.07
N HIS A 290 64.16 120.17 -2.94
CA HIS A 290 64.65 121.55 -2.77
C HIS A 290 66.15 121.85 -2.62
N HIS A 291 66.55 122.84 -3.44
CA HIS A 291 67.73 123.72 -3.43
C HIS A 291 69.06 123.09 -3.87
N GLN A 292 69.82 123.66 -4.80
CA GLN A 292 69.88 124.99 -5.47
C GLN A 292 70.17 124.79 -6.96
#